data_AF-A0A3R6UVS7-F1
#
_entry.id   AF-A0A3R6UVS7-F1
#
_cell.length_a   1.000
_cell.length_b   1.000
_cell.length_c   1.000
_cell.angle_alpha   90.00
_cell.angle_beta   90.00
_cell.angle_gamma   90.00
#
_symmetry.space_group_name_H-M   'P 1'
#
loop_
_entity.id
_entity.type
_entity.pdbx_description
1 polymer ?
#
loop_
_entity_poly.entity_id
_entity_poly.type
_entity_poly.pdbx_seq_one_letter_code
_entity_poly.pdbx_strand_id
1 'polypeptide(L)' 'MSVTKRFLLAQDWSSWGDISLQTASALFQLWGLPTVSLPVKLLAAHTGWDKQAPSIDLNA' A
#
# COMPACT_ATOMS: atom_id res chain seq x y z
N MET A 1 -3.69 -27.43 19.27
CA MET A 1 -3.47 -26.77 17.96
C MET A 1 -3.38 -25.28 18.19
N SER A 2 -2.28 -24.63 17.75
CA SER A 2 -2.19 -23.17 17.76
C SER A 2 -2.96 -22.62 16.55
N VAL A 3 -3.93 -21.72 16.77
CA VAL A 3 -4.66 -21.09 15.67
C VAL A 3 -3.79 -19.97 15.12
N THR A 4 -3.31 -20.12 13.88
CA THR A 4 -2.57 -19.06 13.20
C THR A 4 -3.53 -17.90 12.91
N LYS A 5 -3.32 -16.76 13.58
CA LYS A 5 -4.09 -15.53 13.35
C LYS A 5 -3.72 -14.96 11.98
N ARG A 6 -4.72 -14.63 11.16
CA ARG A 6 -4.55 -13.94 9.87
C ARG A 6 -4.99 -12.49 10.04
N PHE A 7 -4.30 -11.57 9.36
CA PHE A 7 -4.62 -10.14 9.40
C PHE A 7 -5.26 -9.70 8.09
N LEU A 8 -6.29 -8.86 8.18
CA LEU A 8 -6.90 -8.20 7.03
C LEU A 8 -6.29 -6.80 6.90
N LEU A 9 -5.66 -6.51 5.77
CA LEU A 9 -5.12 -5.19 5.45
C LEU A 9 -6.14 -4.47 4.54
N ALA A 10 -7.00 -3.65 5.14
CA ALA A 10 -8.03 -2.88 4.43
C ALA A 10 -7.63 -1.41 4.36
N GLN A 11 -6.95 -1.02 3.28
CA GLN A 11 -6.43 0.34 3.07
C GLN A 11 -6.54 0.73 1.58
N ASP A 12 -6.32 2.01 1.25
CA ASP A 12 -6.29 2.45 -0.13
C ASP A 12 -5.07 1.90 -0.88
N TRP A 13 -5.19 1.82 -2.20
CA TRP A 13 -4.12 1.48 -3.11
C TRP A 13 -3.83 2.68 -4.00
N SER A 14 -2.66 3.29 -3.80
CA SER A 14 -2.18 4.42 -4.61
C SER A 14 -1.23 3.88 -5.69
N SER A 15 -1.47 4.17 -6.98
CA SER A 15 -0.60 3.68 -8.06
C SER A 15 0.79 4.31 -8.06
N TRP A 16 0.91 5.50 -7.49
CA TRP A 16 2.16 6.19 -7.29
C TRP A 16 2.47 6.28 -5.79
N GLY A 17 3.68 5.83 -5.42
CA GLY A 17 4.18 5.86 -4.05
C GLY A 17 4.08 4.56 -3.27
N ASP A 18 5.12 4.29 -2.48
CA ASP A 18 5.12 3.23 -1.48
C ASP A 18 4.33 3.68 -0.24
N ILE A 19 3.00 3.60 -0.32
CA ILE A 19 2.08 4.03 0.75
C ILE A 19 0.91 3.05 0.92
N SER A 20 0.24 3.16 2.08
CA SER A 20 -0.98 2.44 2.41
C SER A 20 -0.85 0.93 2.19
N LEU A 21 -1.71 0.34 1.35
CA LEU A 21 -1.78 -1.12 1.19
C LEU A 21 -0.49 -1.71 0.60
N GLN A 22 0.26 -0.95 -0.21
CA GLN A 22 1.56 -1.40 -0.73
C GLN A 22 2.57 -1.58 0.40
N THR A 23 2.77 -0.53 1.22
CA THR A 23 3.69 -0.56 2.37
C THR A 23 3.27 -1.58 3.41
N ALA A 24 1.97 -1.64 3.74
CA ALA A 24 1.46 -2.57 4.74
C ALA A 24 1.68 -4.03 4.29
N SER A 25 1.44 -4.34 3.01
CA SER A 25 1.66 -5.68 2.48
C SER A 25 3.14 -6.08 2.55
N ALA A 26 4.04 -5.17 2.18
CA ALA A 26 5.49 -5.42 2.25
C ALA A 26 5.98 -5.64 3.70
N LEU A 27 5.53 -4.83 4.65
CA LEU A 27 5.90 -4.96 6.07
C LEU A 27 5.42 -6.28 6.68
N PHE A 28 4.17 -6.67 6.41
CA PHE A 28 3.64 -7.93 6.92
C PHE A 28 4.32 -9.16 6.30
N GLN A 29 4.69 -9.07 5.01
CA GLN A 29 5.50 -10.11 4.37
C GLN A 29 6.88 -10.23 5.03
N LEU A 30 7.53 -9.09 5.32
CA LEU A 30 8.82 -9.06 6.03
C LEU A 30 8.72 -9.64 7.45
N TRP A 31 7.61 -9.39 8.16
CA TRP A 31 7.36 -9.93 9.50
C TRP A 31 6.90 -11.39 9.51
N GLY A 32 6.70 -12.01 8.35
CA GLY A 32 6.19 -13.39 8.26
C GLY A 32 4.76 -13.54 8.81
N LEU A 33 3.98 -12.45 8.83
CA LEU A 33 2.60 -12.46 9.32
C LEU A 33 1.66 -12.79 8.16
N PRO A 34 0.78 -13.80 8.30
CA PRO A 34 -0.13 -14.16 7.23
C PRO A 34 -1.22 -13.11 7.07
N THR A 35 -1.31 -12.53 5.88
CA THR A 35 -2.24 -11.44 5.56
C THR A 35 -3.19 -11.77 4.42
N VAL A 36 -4.26 -10.98 4.34
CA VAL A 36 -5.13 -10.84 3.17
C VAL A 36 -5.24 -9.34 2.90
N SER A 37 -4.96 -8.92 1.68
CA SER A 37 -5.04 -7.51 1.27
C SER A 37 -6.40 -7.20 0.63
N LEU A 38 -7.04 -6.12 1.05
CA LEU A 38 -8.31 -5.62 0.52
C LEU A 38 -8.17 -4.13 0.16
N PRO A 39 -8.01 -3.78 -1.13
CA PRO A 39 -7.99 -2.39 -1.56
C PRO A 39 -9.38 -1.76 -1.39
N VAL A 40 -9.51 -0.78 -0.49
CA VAL A 40 -10.81 -0.11 -0.23
C VAL A 40 -11.08 1.07 -1.16
N LYS A 41 -10.02 1.60 -1.79
CA LYS A 41 -10.08 2.70 -2.76
C LYS A 41 -8.87 2.63 -3.68
N LEU A 42 -9.05 2.91 -4.96
CA LEU A 42 -7.96 3.05 -5.93
C LEU A 42 -7.69 4.53 -6.17
N LEU A 43 -6.43 4.95 -6.04
CA LEU A 43 -5.99 6.32 -6.21
C LEU A 43 -4.80 6.38 -7.18
N ALA A 44 -4.69 7.48 -7.94
CA ALA A 44 -3.50 7.72 -8.75
C ALA A 44 -2.27 8.00 -7.86
N ALA A 45 -2.45 8.84 -6.85
CA ALA A 45 -1.52 9.14 -5.77
C ALA A 45 -2.30 9.33 -4.46
N HIS A 46 -1.63 9.17 -3.32
CA HIS A 46 -2.26 9.39 -2.02
C HIS A 46 -2.67 10.85 -1.84
N THR A 47 -3.83 11.12 -1.22
CA THR A 47 -4.41 12.49 -1.11
C THR A 47 -3.52 13.51 -0.39
N GLY A 48 -2.62 13.04 0.49
CA GLY A 48 -1.59 13.90 1.11
C GLY A 48 -0.52 14.40 0.13
N TRP A 49 -0.46 13.84 -1.09
CA TRP A 49 0.51 14.15 -2.12
C TRP A 49 -0.06 14.99 -3.27
N ASP A 50 -1.32 15.41 -3.18
CA ASP A 50 -1.97 16.34 -4.12
C ASP A 50 -1.24 17.71 -4.24
N LYS A 51 -0.22 17.98 -3.39
CA LYS A 51 0.66 19.16 -3.49
C LYS A 51 1.99 18.91 -4.23
N GLN A 52 2.33 17.68 -4.58
CA GLN A 52 3.52 17.31 -5.35
C GLN A 52 3.19 16.08 -6.21
N ALA A 53 2.50 16.29 -7.33
CA ALA A 53 2.64 15.34 -8.43
C ALA A 53 4.10 15.42 -8.90
N PRO A 54 4.87 14.32 -8.96
CA PRO A 54 6.20 14.37 -9.56
C PRO A 54 6.04 14.72 -11.03
N SER A 55 6.61 15.85 -11.41
CA SER A 55 6.90 16.10 -12.81
C SER A 55 8.01 15.12 -13.22
N ILE A 56 7.65 14.06 -13.92
CA ILE A 56 8.62 13.31 -14.72
C ILE A 56 8.99 14.21 -15.90
N ASP A 57 10.24 14.66 -15.94
CA ASP A 57 10.80 15.26 -17.14
C ASP A 57 11.03 14.14 -18.17
N LEU A 58 10.29 14.18 -19.27
CA LEU A 58 10.43 13.21 -20.36
C LEU A 58 11.65 13.52 -21.26
N ASN A 59 12.42 14.58 -20.94
CA ASN A 59 13.56 15.05 -21.73
C ASN A 59 14.91 14.99 -20.99
N ALA A 60 14.99 14.37 -19.81
CA ALA A 60 16.24 14.21 -19.04
C ALA A 60 17.00 12.93 -19.38
#